data_AF-A0A1W2LNE6-F1
#
_entry.id   AF-A0A1W2LNE6-F1
#
_cell.length_a   1.000
_cell.length_b   1.000
_cell.length_c   1.000
_cell.angle_alpha   90.00
_cell.angle_beta   90.00
_cell.angle_gamma   90.00
#
_symmetry.space_group_name_H-M   'P 1'
#
loop_
_entity.id
_entity.type
_entity.pdbx_description
1 polymer ?
#
loop_
_entity_poly.entity_id
_entity_poly.type
_entity_poly.pdbx_seq_one_letter_code
_entity_poly.pdbx_strand_id
1 'polypeptide(L)' 'MAERTLTGQLGGPVPAGIEALADHEKQDLSDALRDARHRQAKALAEAGEEGLKYVPALLRGAVRKVVGL' A
#
# COMPACT_ATOMS: atom_id res chain seq x y z
N MET A 1 2.18 11.15 -13.54
CA MET A 1 1.93 10.51 -12.22
C MET A 1 1.89 11.62 -11.20
N ALA A 2 0.71 12.00 -10.68
CA ALA A 2 0.62 13.08 -9.69
C ALA A 2 1.21 12.61 -8.36
N GLU A 3 2.21 13.33 -7.83
CA GLU A 3 2.75 13.07 -6.49
C GLU A 3 1.62 13.25 -5.46
N ARG A 4 1.19 12.16 -4.83
CA ARG A 4 0.25 12.23 -3.70
C ARG A 4 0.92 12.92 -2.54
N THR A 5 0.36 14.04 -2.11
CA THR A 5 0.80 14.80 -0.93
C THR A 5 0.81 13.91 0.32
N LEU A 6 1.71 14.19 1.27
CA LEU A 6 1.85 13.44 2.54
C LEU A 6 0.51 13.28 3.29
N THR A 7 -0.34 14.32 3.28
CA THR A 7 -1.69 14.30 3.86
C THR A 7 -2.55 13.19 3.24
N GLY A 8 -2.48 13.02 1.91
CA GLY A 8 -3.17 11.96 1.20
C GLY A 8 -2.55 10.57 1.38
N GLN A 9 -1.33 10.47 1.92
CA GLN A 9 -0.67 9.22 2.25
C GLN A 9 -0.92 8.77 3.70
N LEU A 10 -1.07 9.73 4.63
CA LEU A 10 -1.32 9.46 6.05
C LEU A 10 -2.80 9.19 6.36
N GLY A 11 -3.72 9.55 5.46
CA GLY A 11 -5.15 9.30 5.65
C GLY A 11 -5.78 10.20 6.73
N GLY A 12 -5.15 11.34 7.01
CA GLY A 12 -5.55 12.26 8.07
C GLY A 12 -4.64 13.48 8.13
N PRO A 13 -4.89 14.40 9.09
CA PRO A 13 -4.04 15.56 9.30
C PRO A 13 -2.61 15.14 9.59
N VAL A 14 -1.65 15.88 9.03
CA VAL A 14 -0.23 15.62 9.21
C VAL A 14 0.13 15.95 10.66
N PRO A 15 0.75 15.01 11.41
CA PRO A 15 1.21 15.29 12.77
C PRO A 15 2.14 16.51 12.81
N ALA A 16 2.03 17.34 13.84
CA ALA A 16 2.83 18.58 13.96
C ALA A 16 4.35 18.34 13.85
N GLY A 17 4.84 17.19 14.31
CA GLY A 17 6.24 16.80 14.15
C GLY A 17 6.68 16.59 12.69
N ILE A 18 5.77 16.22 11.79
CA ILE A 18 6.03 16.07 10.35
C ILE A 18 5.88 17.42 9.64
N GLU A 19 4.99 18.30 10.10
CA GLU A 19 4.91 19.67 9.55
C GLU A 19 6.17 20.48 9.83
N ALA A 20 6.82 20.25 10.98
CA ALA A 20 8.07 20.90 11.38
C ALA A 20 9.31 20.44 10.60
N LEU A 21 9.22 19.34 9.84
CA LEU A 21 10.31 18.84 9.01
C LEU A 21 10.61 19.79 7.84
N ALA A 22 11.88 19.84 7.44
CA ALA A 22 12.28 20.51 6.22
C ALA A 22 11.69 19.79 4.98
N ASP A 23 11.56 20.52 3.87
CA ASP A 23 10.90 19.98 2.67
C ASP A 23 11.60 18.74 2.10
N HIS A 24 12.93 18.64 2.24
CA HIS A 24 13.68 17.45 1.82
C HIS A 24 13.35 16.22 2.68
N GLU A 25 13.24 16.37 4.01
CA GLU A 25 12.87 15.29 4.91
C GLU A 25 11.42 14.82 4.69
N LYS A 26 10.53 15.76 4.34
CA LYS A 26 9.16 15.45 3.93
C LYS A 26 9.12 14.62 2.65
N GLN A 27 9.97 14.94 1.68
CA GLN A 27 10.08 14.17 0.45
C GLN A 27 10.62 12.76 0.72
N ASP A 28 11.70 12.64 1.49
CA ASP A 28 12.28 11.34 1.88
C ASP A 28 11.25 10.46 2.59
N LEU A 29 10.44 11.05 3.49
CA LEU A 29 9.35 10.34 4.15
C LEU A 29 8.26 9.90 3.16
N SER A 30 7.88 10.77 2.22
CA SER A 30 6.90 10.45 1.19
C SER A 30 7.35 9.26 0.32
N ASP A 31 8.62 9.25 -0.08
CA ASP A 31 9.18 8.16 -0.88
C ASP A 31 9.28 6.86 -0.09
N ALA A 32 9.73 6.93 1.17
CA ALA A 32 9.75 5.77 2.07
C ALA A 32 8.35 5.17 2.30
N LEU A 33 7.32 6.01 2.45
CA LEU A 33 5.93 5.58 2.58
C LEU A 33 5.40 4.93 1.30
N ARG A 34 5.72 5.49 0.12
CA ARG A 34 5.36 4.91 -1.18
C ARG A 34 5.96 3.52 -1.34
N ASP A 35 7.24 3.37 -1.03
CA ASP A 35 7.96 2.09 -1.11
C ASP A 35 7.43 1.06 -0.12
N ALA A 36 7.12 1.48 1.11
CA ALA A 36 6.51 0.62 2.12
C ALA A 36 5.14 0.09 1.65
N ARG A 37 4.30 0.96 1.06
CA ARG A 37 3.00 0.57 0.50
C ARG A 37 3.14 -0.40 -0.67
N HIS A 38 4.11 -0.16 -1.55
CA HIS A 38 4.37 -1.06 -2.67
C HIS A 38 4.80 -2.46 -2.18
N ARG A 39 5.70 -2.53 -1.20
CA ARG A 39 6.11 -3.79 -0.57
C ARG A 39 4.96 -4.49 0.13
N GLN A 40 4.11 -3.74 0.85
CA GLN A 40 2.93 -4.30 1.51
C GLN A 40 1.93 -4.87 0.51
N ALA A 41 1.63 -4.14 -0.57
CA ALA A 41 0.71 -4.61 -1.61
C ALA A 41 1.23 -5.89 -2.26
N LYS A 42 2.53 -5.96 -2.57
CA LYS A 42 3.16 -7.17 -3.10
C LYS A 42 3.06 -8.35 -2.13
N ALA A 43 3.41 -8.15 -0.87
CA ALA A 43 3.35 -9.21 0.14
C ALA A 43 1.90 -9.72 0.36
N LEU A 44 0.92 -8.81 0.34
CA LEU A 44 -0.48 -9.17 0.44
C LEU A 44 -0.96 -9.95 -0.79
N ALA A 45 -0.51 -9.56 -1.98
CA ALA A 45 -0.83 -10.26 -3.21
C ALA A 45 -0.28 -11.69 -3.21
N GLU A 46 0.99 -11.85 -2.83
CA GLU A 46 1.63 -13.16 -2.68
C GLU A 46 0.92 -14.04 -1.65
N ALA A 47 0.59 -13.50 -0.48
CA ALA A 47 -0.16 -14.23 0.54
C ALA A 47 -1.56 -14.65 0.05
N GLY A 48 -2.23 -13.78 -0.72
CA GLY A 48 -3.52 -14.09 -1.33
C GLY A 48 -3.44 -15.22 -2.35
N GLU A 49 -2.43 -15.21 -3.22
CA GLU A 49 -2.16 -16.26 -4.19
C GLU A 49 -1.83 -17.60 -3.53
N GLU A 50 -1.03 -17.60 -2.46
CA GLU A 50 -0.77 -18.80 -1.66
C GLU A 50 -2.06 -19.35 -1.02
N GLY A 51 -2.92 -18.47 -0.49
CA GLY A 51 -4.22 -18.85 0.06
C GLY A 51 -5.15 -19.50 -0.97
N LEU A 52 -5.12 -19.05 -2.23
CA LEU A 52 -5.93 -19.63 -3.30
C LEU A 52 -5.55 -21.08 -3.64
N LYS A 53 -4.35 -21.56 -3.27
CA LYS A 53 -3.97 -22.97 -3.47
C LYS A 53 -4.92 -23.93 -2.75
N TYR A 54 -5.48 -23.51 -1.62
CA TYR A 54 -6.45 -24.30 -0.85
C TYR A 54 -7.88 -24.21 -1.41
N VAL A 55 -8.15 -23.27 -2.32
CA VAL A 55 -9.45 -23.15 -2.99
C VAL A 55 -9.52 -24.13 -4.16
N PRO A 56 -10.63 -24.86 -4.34
CA PRO A 56 -10.85 -25.71 -5.51
C PRO A 56 -10.68 -24.93 -6.82
N ALA A 57 -10.06 -25.54 -7.83
CA ALA A 57 -9.68 -24.85 -9.06
C ALA A 57 -10.85 -24.14 -9.78
N LEU A 58 -12.06 -24.71 -9.71
CA LEU A 58 -13.27 -24.14 -10.30
C LEU A 58 -13.71 -22.80 -9.66
N LEU A 59 -13.35 -22.57 -8.38
CA LEU A 59 -13.76 -21.37 -7.62
C LEU A 59 -12.66 -20.31 -7.52
N ARG A 60 -11.39 -20.66 -7.77
CA ARG A 60 -10.23 -19.74 -7.62
C ARG A 60 -10.41 -18.41 -8.35
N GLY A 61 -10.92 -18.43 -9.58
CA GLY A 61 -11.11 -17.21 -10.37
C GLY A 61 -12.15 -16.25 -9.77
N ALA A 62 -13.23 -16.79 -9.20
CA ALA A 62 -14.24 -15.99 -8.52
C ALA A 62 -13.69 -15.42 -7.20
N VAL A 63 -12.98 -16.24 -6.42
CA VAL A 63 -12.37 -15.80 -5.15
C VAL A 63 -11.31 -14.73 -5.41
N ARG A 64 -10.44 -14.91 -6.40
CA ARG A 64 -9.41 -13.92 -6.80
C ARG A 64 -10.03 -12.54 -7.06
N LYS A 65 -11.12 -12.49 -7.83
CA LYS A 65 -11.83 -11.25 -8.13
C LYS A 65 -12.43 -10.57 -6.90
N VAL A 66 -12.96 -11.32 -5.94
CA VAL A 66 -13.57 -10.76 -4.72
C VAL A 66 -12.50 -10.14 -3.80
N VAL A 67 -11.32 -10.75 -3.69
CA VAL A 67 -10.26 -10.27 -2.81
C VAL A 67 -9.36 -9.18 -3.44
N GLY A 68 -9.63 -8.81 -4.69
CA GLY A 68 -8.91 -7.72 -5.37
C GLY A 68 -7.47 -8.08 -5.78
N LEU A 69 -7.23 -9.36 -6.07
CA LEU A 69 -5.98 -9.89 -6.64
C LEU A 69 -5.98 -9.82 -8.18
#